data_AF-A0A1V9XTN2-F1
#
_entry.id   AF-A0A1V9XTN2-F1
#
_cell.length_a   1.000
_cell.length_b   1.000
_cell.length_c   1.000
_cell.angle_alpha   90.00
_cell.angle_beta   90.00
_cell.angle_gamma   90.00
#
_symmetry.space_group_name_H-M   'P 1'
#
loop_
_entity.id
_entity.type
_entity.pdbx_description
1 polymer ?
#
loop_
_entity_poly.entity_id
_entity_poly.type
_entity_poly.pdbx_seq_one_letter_code
_entity_poly.pdbx_strand_id
1 'polypeptide(L)'
;MRTRMQLLSTQLRGPQAHSSAYTGSRWCTGQVANLLRLFRIPQISFFSTSPELSNKQRFEYFLRTVPSDRDQAAAMVEIVKLLRWTYVSIVYEESNYGIQAFAGHEIPRVVARSAGQAAFVVERPNFGSTPERNKIQHLA
;
A
#
# COMPACT_ATOMS: atom_id res chain seq x y z
N MET A 1 24.20 54.96 -33.27
CA MET A 1 24.56 54.07 -32.15
C MET A 1 23.32 53.87 -31.28
N ARG A 2 22.62 52.74 -31.41
CA ARG A 2 21.49 52.36 -30.54
C ARG A 2 21.78 50.96 -30.01
N THR A 3 22.17 50.87 -28.75
CA THR A 3 22.55 49.60 -28.12
C THR A 3 21.29 48.88 -27.66
N ARG A 4 21.14 47.63 -28.13
CA ARG A 4 20.04 46.70 -27.86
C ARG A 4 20.19 46.16 -26.43
N MET A 5 19.21 46.45 -25.56
CA MET A 5 19.14 45.90 -24.21
C MET A 5 18.61 44.45 -24.31
N GLN A 6 19.49 43.47 -24.15
CA GLN A 6 19.09 42.06 -24.02
C GLN A 6 18.62 41.82 -22.59
N LEU A 7 17.34 41.53 -22.41
CA LEU A 7 16.78 40.97 -21.17
C LEU A 7 17.35 39.56 -21.00
N LEU A 8 18.41 39.44 -20.19
CA LEU A 8 18.94 38.15 -19.77
C LEU A 8 17.92 37.52 -18.83
N SER A 9 17.29 36.44 -19.28
CA SER A 9 16.43 35.57 -18.48
C SER A 9 17.24 34.98 -17.32
N THR A 10 17.15 35.59 -16.14
CA THR A 10 17.51 34.93 -14.88
C THR A 10 16.45 33.89 -14.57
N GLN A 11 16.55 32.73 -15.23
CA GLN A 11 16.03 31.49 -14.69
C GLN A 11 16.55 31.37 -13.27
N LEU A 12 15.64 31.48 -12.29
CA LEU A 12 15.85 31.13 -10.89
C LEU A 12 16.16 29.64 -10.79
N ARG A 13 17.35 29.23 -11.23
CA ARG A 13 17.94 27.94 -10.86
C ARG A 13 18.55 28.15 -9.48
N GLY A 14 17.69 28.02 -8.46
CA GLY A 14 18.16 27.75 -7.11
C GLY A 14 19.03 26.48 -7.09
N PRO A 15 19.81 26.28 -6.01
CA PRO A 15 20.64 25.09 -5.87
C PRO A 15 19.77 23.85 -6.09
N GLN A 16 20.27 22.88 -6.86
CA GLN A 16 19.66 21.56 -7.00
C GLN A 16 19.81 20.85 -5.65
N ALA A 17 19.07 21.29 -4.64
CA ALA A 17 18.93 20.57 -3.39
C ALA A 17 18.18 19.29 -3.75
N HIS A 18 18.90 18.17 -3.72
CA HIS A 18 18.28 16.85 -3.74
C HIS A 18 17.56 16.66 -2.39
N SER A 19 16.44 17.35 -2.23
CA SER A 19 15.63 17.35 -1.02
C SER A 19 14.96 15.99 -0.90
N SER A 20 15.06 15.36 0.27
CA SER A 20 14.34 14.13 0.62
C SER A 20 13.45 14.39 1.84
N ALA A 21 12.24 13.85 1.84
CA ALA A 21 11.30 13.99 2.96
C ALA A 21 11.16 12.68 3.73
N TYR A 22 11.11 12.75 5.06
CA TYR A 22 10.89 11.59 5.93
C TYR A 22 9.51 11.63 6.57
N THR A 23 8.78 10.52 6.54
CA THR A 23 7.45 10.44 7.16
C THR A 23 7.28 9.21 8.05
N GLY A 24 6.68 9.42 9.23
CA GLY A 24 6.49 8.40 10.26
C GLY A 24 5.05 7.93 10.45
N SER A 25 4.04 8.58 9.88
CA SER A 25 2.63 8.20 10.09
C SER A 25 2.07 7.40 8.91
N ARG A 26 1.47 6.23 9.18
CA ARG A 26 0.87 5.38 8.13
C ARG A 26 -0.27 6.09 7.40
N TRP A 27 -1.11 6.80 8.15
CA TRP A 27 -2.36 7.40 7.67
C TRP A 27 -2.18 8.61 6.75
N CYS A 28 -1.11 9.38 6.94
CA CYS A 28 -0.87 10.60 6.17
C CYS A 28 0.15 10.38 5.04
N THR A 29 0.84 9.24 5.04
CA THR A 29 1.92 8.95 4.09
C THR A 29 1.45 9.05 2.65
N GLY A 30 0.23 8.58 2.33
CA GLY A 30 -0.31 8.63 0.98
C GLY A 30 -0.57 10.07 0.51
N GLN A 31 -1.10 10.92 1.38
CA GLN A 31 -1.39 12.33 1.10
C GLN A 31 -0.09 13.12 0.91
N VAL A 32 0.90 12.90 1.79
CA VAL A 32 2.23 13.52 1.67
C VAL A 32 2.91 13.07 0.38
N ALA A 33 2.83 11.78 0.04
CA ALA A 33 3.44 11.25 -1.17
C ALA A 33 2.82 11.85 -2.44
N ASN A 34 1.49 12.05 -2.46
CA ASN A 34 0.81 12.70 -3.58
C ASN A 34 1.29 14.14 -3.78
N LEU A 35 1.50 14.90 -2.70
CA LEU A 35 2.01 16.26 -2.75
C LEU A 35 3.47 16.30 -3.24
N LEU A 36 4.34 15.51 -2.63
CA LEU A 36 5.77 15.51 -2.94
C LEU A 36 6.08 15.04 -4.35
N ARG A 37 5.25 14.16 -4.93
CA ARG A 37 5.41 13.73 -6.33
C ARG A 37 5.32 14.90 -7.31
N LEU A 38 4.52 15.94 -7.02
CA LEU A 38 4.38 17.11 -7.90
C LEU A 38 5.71 17.87 -8.06
N PHE A 39 6.54 17.82 -7.02
CA PHE A 39 7.84 18.46 -6.97
C PHE A 39 9.00 17.49 -7.22
N ARG A 40 8.70 16.22 -7.55
CA ARG A 40 9.70 15.15 -7.72
C ARG A 40 10.62 14.98 -6.50
N ILE A 41 10.08 15.19 -5.31
CA ILE A 41 10.82 15.06 -4.06
C ILE A 41 10.69 13.60 -3.58
N PRO A 42 11.80 12.85 -3.44
CA PRO A 42 11.77 11.52 -2.84
C PRO A 42 11.28 11.57 -1.39
N GLN A 43 10.35 10.67 -1.07
CA GLN A 43 9.84 10.47 0.28
C GLN A 43 10.27 9.10 0.79
N ILE A 44 10.90 9.04 1.97
CA ILE A 44 11.31 7.81 2.62
C ILE A 44 10.50 7.63 3.90
N SER A 45 9.73 6.54 4.01
CA SER A 45 9.00 6.20 5.23
C SER A 45 9.64 5.04 5.99
N PHE A 46 9.66 5.14 7.32
CA PHE A 46 10.15 4.07 8.20
C PHE A 46 9.02 3.26 8.86
N PHE A 47 7.75 3.58 8.58
CA PHE A 47 6.62 2.96 9.27
C PHE A 47 5.45 2.56 8.37
N SER A 48 5.41 3.04 7.12
CA SER A 48 4.28 2.83 6.21
C SER A 48 4.37 1.53 5.41
N THR A 49 3.62 0.52 5.85
CA THR A 49 3.66 -0.86 5.35
C THR A 49 2.62 -1.18 4.29
N SER A 50 1.61 -0.30 4.10
CA SER A 50 0.49 -0.49 3.16
C SER A 50 0.96 -0.97 1.77
N PRO A 51 0.36 -2.04 1.22
CA PRO A 51 0.67 -2.51 -0.13
C PRO A 51 0.42 -1.49 -1.24
N GLU A 52 -0.56 -0.60 -1.05
CA GLU A 52 -0.93 0.43 -2.02
C GLU A 52 0.23 1.36 -2.37
N LEU A 53 1.08 1.67 -1.39
CA LEU A 53 2.23 2.56 -1.52
C LEU A 53 3.35 1.98 -2.41
N SER A 54 3.26 0.69 -2.76
CA SER A 54 4.19 0.04 -3.69
C SER A 54 3.86 0.32 -5.15
N ASN A 55 2.69 0.88 -5.47
CA ASN A 55 2.31 1.19 -6.85
C ASN A 55 3.12 2.38 -7.38
N LYS A 56 4.18 2.10 -8.15
CA LYS A 56 5.08 3.12 -8.72
C LYS A 56 4.46 3.99 -9.80
N GLN A 57 3.35 3.59 -10.42
CA GLN A 57 2.61 4.48 -11.33
C GLN A 57 1.95 5.65 -10.56
N ARG A 58 1.59 5.41 -9.29
CA ARG A 58 0.97 6.42 -8.43
C ARG A 58 1.99 7.12 -7.53
N PHE A 59 2.85 6.34 -6.88
CA PHE A 59 3.84 6.77 -5.89
C PHE A 59 5.28 6.56 -6.38
N GLU A 60 5.62 7.20 -7.51
CA GLU A 60 6.93 7.09 -8.18
C GLU A 60 8.10 7.41 -7.25
N TYR A 61 8.00 8.50 -6.49
CA TYR A 61 9.05 9.02 -5.60
C TYR A 61 8.97 8.47 -4.17
N PHE A 62 8.11 7.49 -3.89
CA PHE A 62 7.97 6.92 -2.56
C PHE A 62 8.90 5.73 -2.35
N LEU A 63 9.65 5.75 -1.25
CA LEU A 63 10.49 4.68 -0.76
C LEU A 63 10.16 4.39 0.70
N ARG A 64 10.53 3.20 1.18
CA ARG A 64 10.39 2.84 2.58
C ARG A 64 11.48 1.87 3.02
N THR A 65 11.81 1.92 4.31
CA THR A 65 12.81 1.02 4.93
C THR A 65 12.19 -0.24 5.53
N VAL A 66 10.86 -0.33 5.53
CA VAL A 66 10.10 -1.47 6.04
C VAL A 66 9.46 -2.26 4.89
N PRO A 67 9.32 -3.59 5.01
CA PRO A 67 8.68 -4.41 4.00
C PRO A 67 7.18 -4.09 3.84
N SER A 68 6.56 -4.66 2.80
CA SER A 68 5.12 -4.54 2.61
C SER A 68 4.37 -5.51 3.52
N ASP A 69 3.13 -5.20 3.89
CA ASP A 69 2.27 -6.20 4.54
C ASP A 69 1.93 -7.40 3.63
N ARG A 70 2.20 -7.31 2.32
CA ARG A 70 2.16 -8.47 1.41
C ARG A 70 3.12 -9.57 1.84
N ASP A 71 4.34 -9.19 2.22
CA ASP A 71 5.37 -10.14 2.63
C ASP A 71 4.95 -10.85 3.93
N GLN A 72 4.38 -10.10 4.87
CA GLN A 72 3.83 -10.65 6.12
C GLN A 72 2.63 -11.58 5.83
N ALA A 73 1.74 -11.17 4.93
CA ALA A 73 0.59 -11.97 4.52
C ALA A 73 1.03 -13.29 3.88
N ALA A 74 2.03 -13.27 2.99
CA ALA A 74 2.60 -14.47 2.39
C ALA A 74 3.16 -15.44 3.46
N ALA A 75 3.90 -14.92 4.44
CA ALA A 75 4.44 -15.71 5.54
C ALA A 75 3.33 -16.33 6.41
N MET A 76 2.23 -15.60 6.68
CA MET A 76 1.07 -16.17 7.38
C MET A 76 0.46 -17.34 6.60
N VAL A 77 0.39 -17.24 5.27
CA VAL A 77 -0.09 -18.34 4.45
C VAL A 77 0.85 -19.54 4.52
N GLU A 78 2.17 -19.34 4.47
CA GLU A 78 3.14 -20.44 4.61
C GLU A 78 2.99 -21.19 5.95
N ILE A 79 2.72 -20.47 7.04
CA ILE A 79 2.43 -21.08 8.35
C ILE A 79 1.18 -21.95 8.29
N VAL A 80 0.09 -21.45 7.70
CA VAL A 80 -1.16 -22.22 7.50
C VAL A 80 -0.89 -23.53 6.74
N LYS A 81 -0.04 -23.48 5.71
CA LYS A 81 0.36 -24.67 4.93
C LYS A 81 1.16 -25.66 5.77
N LEU A 82 2.16 -25.15 6.50
CA LEU A 82 3.04 -25.96 7.34
C LEU A 82 2.25 -26.71 8.41
N LEU A 83 1.25 -26.05 9.00
CA LEU A 83 0.38 -26.60 10.05
C LEU A 83 -0.80 -27.41 9.50
N ARG A 84 -0.99 -27.46 8.18
CA ARG A 84 -2.09 -28.18 7.50
C ARG A 84 -3.48 -27.78 8.00
N TRP A 85 -3.69 -26.51 8.30
CA TRP A 85 -5.03 -26.04 8.69
C TRP A 85 -5.98 -26.07 7.50
N THR A 86 -7.09 -26.77 7.67
CA THR A 86 -8.15 -26.95 6.65
C THR A 86 -9.28 -25.93 6.78
N TYR A 87 -9.24 -25.10 7.83
CA TYR A 87 -10.23 -24.05 8.08
C TYR A 87 -9.54 -22.83 8.65
N VAL A 88 -9.71 -21.67 7.99
CA VAL A 88 -9.19 -20.38 8.43
C VAL A 88 -10.23 -19.31 8.17
N SER A 89 -10.45 -18.44 9.15
CA SER A 89 -11.24 -17.21 8.98
C SER A 89 -10.32 -16.01 8.90
N ILE A 90 -10.63 -15.06 8.00
CA ILE A 90 -9.87 -13.83 7.84
C ILE A 90 -10.77 -12.66 8.21
N VAL A 91 -10.28 -11.85 9.15
CA VAL A 91 -10.89 -10.59 9.56
C VAL A 91 -9.93 -9.48 9.16
N TYR A 92 -10.46 -8.45 8.49
CA TYR A 92 -9.65 -7.31 8.06
C TYR A 92 -10.39 -6.00 8.31
N GLU A 93 -9.63 -4.93 8.46
CA GLU A 93 -10.16 -3.57 8.61
C GLU A 93 -10.87 -3.11 7.33
N GLU A 94 -12.04 -2.47 7.45
CA GLU A 94 -12.73 -1.83 6.32
C GLU A 94 -12.05 -0.51 5.90
N SER A 95 -10.78 -0.63 5.52
CA SER A 95 -9.96 0.45 4.99
C SER A 95 -9.34 -0.01 3.68
N ASN A 96 -8.86 0.93 2.88
CA ASN A 96 -8.11 0.56 1.68
C ASN A 96 -6.86 -0.26 2.04
N TYR A 97 -6.32 -0.10 3.24
CA TYR A 97 -5.24 -0.93 3.75
C TYR A 97 -5.66 -2.39 3.92
N GLY A 98 -6.73 -2.66 4.67
CA GLY A 98 -7.24 -4.02 4.88
C GLY A 98 -7.73 -4.67 3.60
N ILE A 99 -8.41 -3.91 2.74
CA ILE A 99 -8.86 -4.38 1.43
C ILE A 99 -7.68 -4.70 0.52
N GLN A 100 -6.63 -3.87 0.46
CA GLN A 100 -5.47 -4.14 -0.40
C GLN A 100 -4.62 -5.31 0.12
N ALA A 101 -4.54 -5.50 1.44
CA ALA A 101 -3.89 -6.68 2.02
C ALA A 101 -4.64 -7.98 1.67
N PHE A 102 -5.98 -7.95 1.71
CA PHE A 102 -6.81 -9.11 1.41
C PHE A 102 -7.02 -9.36 -0.10
N ALA A 103 -7.50 -8.34 -0.83
CA ALA A 103 -7.88 -8.41 -2.23
C ALA A 103 -6.69 -8.30 -3.19
N GLY A 104 -5.52 -7.83 -2.72
CA GLY A 104 -4.30 -7.59 -3.50
C GLY A 104 -3.64 -8.81 -4.15
N HIS A 105 -4.34 -9.94 -4.21
CA HIS A 105 -4.04 -11.15 -4.99
C HIS A 105 -3.16 -12.24 -4.36
N GLU A 106 -2.77 -12.14 -3.08
CA GLU A 106 -1.86 -13.13 -2.49
C GLU A 106 -2.55 -14.04 -1.47
N ILE A 107 -3.28 -13.52 -0.48
CA ILE A 107 -3.87 -14.39 0.55
C ILE A 107 -4.88 -15.39 -0.04
N PRO A 108 -5.93 -14.99 -0.78
CA PRO A 108 -6.91 -15.96 -1.27
C PRO A 108 -6.32 -16.92 -2.31
N ARG A 109 -5.39 -16.46 -3.15
CA ARG A 109 -4.75 -17.28 -4.19
C ARG A 109 -3.74 -18.29 -3.64
N VAL A 110 -2.87 -17.86 -2.73
CA VAL A 110 -1.82 -18.72 -2.17
C VAL A 110 -2.42 -19.78 -1.25
N VAL A 111 -3.52 -19.42 -0.57
CA VAL A 111 -4.30 -20.30 0.31
C VAL A 111 -5.13 -21.31 -0.50
N ALA A 112 -5.83 -20.88 -1.57
CA ALA A 112 -6.59 -21.78 -2.45
C ALA A 112 -5.71 -22.83 -3.16
N ARG A 113 -4.45 -22.47 -3.48
CA ARG A 113 -3.49 -23.41 -4.10
C ARG A 113 -2.90 -24.43 -3.15
N SER A 114 -2.96 -24.21 -1.83
CA SER A 114 -2.26 -25.05 -0.86
C SER A 114 -3.13 -25.97 -0.05
N ALA A 115 -4.41 -25.68 0.06
CA ALA A 115 -5.34 -26.53 0.75
C ALA A 115 -6.33 -27.07 -0.28
N GLY A 116 -6.18 -28.35 -0.65
CA GLY A 116 -7.26 -29.06 -1.31
C GLY A 116 -8.52 -28.89 -0.47
N GLN A 117 -9.55 -28.25 -1.03
CA GLN A 117 -10.86 -28.00 -0.41
C GLN A 117 -10.79 -27.55 1.06
N ALA A 118 -10.13 -26.43 1.35
CA ALA A 118 -10.35 -25.74 2.62
C ALA A 118 -11.48 -24.71 2.47
N ALA A 119 -12.38 -24.66 3.45
CA ALA A 119 -13.42 -23.66 3.53
C ALA A 119 -12.85 -22.39 4.19
N PHE A 120 -12.97 -21.26 3.49
CA PHE A 120 -12.52 -19.96 3.98
C PHE A 120 -13.72 -19.07 4.25
N VAL A 121 -13.74 -18.46 5.44
CA VAL A 121 -14.73 -17.44 5.78
C VAL A 121 -14.01 -16.11 5.83
N VAL A 122 -14.51 -15.15 5.07
CA VAL A 122 -13.99 -13.80 5.03
C VAL A 122 -15.04 -12.93 5.69
N GLU A 123 -14.72 -12.41 6.85
CA GLU A 123 -15.64 -11.56 7.60
C GLU A 123 -15.24 -10.10 7.43
N ARG A 124 -16.21 -9.29 7.04
CA ARG A 124 -16.13 -7.83 7.14
C ARG A 124 -16.75 -7.44 8.48
N PRO A 125 -15.96 -7.13 9.50
CA PRO A 125 -16.51 -6.79 10.80
C PRO A 125 -17.24 -5.45 10.68
N ASN A 126 -18.56 -5.46 10.85
CA ASN A 126 -19.39 -4.25 10.81
C ASN A 126 -19.39 -3.59 12.19
N PHE A 127 -18.62 -2.52 12.34
CA PHE A 127 -18.51 -1.78 13.62
C PHE A 127 -19.48 -0.59 13.71
N GLY A 128 -20.36 -0.36 12.72
CA GLY A 128 -21.32 0.75 12.76
C GLY A 128 -22.34 0.73 11.63
N SER A 129 -23.62 0.73 12.03
CA SER A 129 -24.87 0.67 11.23
C SER A 129 -25.22 -0.70 10.66
N THR A 130 -26.34 -1.25 11.19
CA THR A 130 -27.09 -2.47 10.83
C THR A 130 -26.33 -3.66 10.22
N PRO A 131 -26.39 -4.87 10.83
CA PRO A 131 -25.70 -6.04 10.31
C PRO A 131 -26.25 -6.43 8.93
N GLU A 132 -25.58 -6.02 7.84
CA GLU A 132 -25.78 -6.63 6.53
C GLU A 132 -25.28 -8.08 6.62
N ARG A 133 -26.19 -9.01 6.36
CA ARG A 133 -26.00 -10.45 6.38
C ARG A 133 -24.70 -10.85 5.66
N ASN A 134 -23.78 -11.47 6.41
CA ASN A 134 -22.52 -12.06 5.97
C ASN A 134 -22.57 -12.56 4.51
N LYS A 135 -21.87 -11.89 3.60
CA LYS A 135 -21.62 -12.42 2.25
C LYS A 135 -20.51 -13.45 2.36
N ILE A 136 -20.90 -14.71 2.62
CA ILE A 136 -20.00 -15.86 2.50
C ILE A 136 -19.60 -15.95 1.02
N GLN A 137 -18.39 -15.54 0.70
CA GLN A 137 -17.82 -15.82 -0.62
C GLN A 137 -17.21 -17.22 -0.57
N HIS A 138 -17.98 -18.22 -1.00
CA HIS A 138 -17.42 -19.52 -1.34
C HIS A 138 -16.58 -19.36 -2.61
N LEU A 139 -15.25 -19.34 -2.45
CA LEU A 139 -14.35 -19.55 -3.58
C LEU A 139 -14.36 -21.04 -3.88
N ALA A 140 -15.02 -21.40 -4.99
CA ALA A 140 -15.03 -22.74 -5.57
C ALA A 140 -13.68 -23.08 -6.22
#